data_AF-M7TN27-F1
#
_entry.id   AF-M7TN27-F1
#
_cell.length_a   1.000
_cell.length_b   1.000
_cell.length_c   1.000
_cell.angle_alpha   90.00
_cell.angle_beta   90.00
_cell.angle_gamma   90.00
#
_symmetry.space_group_name_H-M   'P 1'
#
loop_
_entity.id
_entity.type
_entity.pdbx_description
1 polymer ?
#
loop_
_entity_poly.entity_id
_entity_poly.type
_entity_poly.pdbx_seq_one_letter_code
_entity_poly.pdbx_strand_id
1 'polypeptide(L)'
;MSFHSPTIAEIRASTERLSNPDASATVVMLGGDVAVKFGQTVTLLEAENLRFLSENSKIPVPRVFATMVEPETYSKFIVMEYFDGERLNLIWPSVTGLERLQVADRLKAVLEDLRNLDPPSYFGSLNRQAFDDGIFWTPEQNPATSGPFETEDVLNEGILKKLAENEPPSHLSLLRKLMDA
;
A
#
# COMPACT_ATOMS: atom_id res chain seq x y z
N MET A 1 -18.12 21.67 -5.62
CA MET A 1 -18.79 20.60 -6.39
C MET A 1 -18.89 19.39 -5.48
N SER A 2 -20.08 18.79 -5.35
CA SER A 2 -20.28 17.55 -4.60
C SER A 2 -19.80 16.38 -5.45
N PHE A 3 -18.84 15.60 -4.95
CA PHE A 3 -18.43 14.35 -5.59
C PHE A 3 -19.60 13.35 -5.59
N HIS A 4 -20.00 12.88 -6.76
CA HIS A 4 -20.98 11.80 -6.88
C HIS A 4 -20.22 10.47 -6.93
N SER A 5 -20.44 9.60 -5.95
CA SER A 5 -19.78 8.30 -5.92
C SER A 5 -20.31 7.41 -7.04
N PRO A 6 -19.44 6.83 -7.88
CA PRO A 6 -19.87 5.91 -8.93
C PRO A 6 -20.43 4.61 -8.32
N THR A 7 -21.33 3.97 -9.07
CA THR A 7 -21.84 2.63 -8.79
C THR A 7 -20.86 1.57 -9.26
N ILE A 8 -20.94 0.36 -8.70
CA ILE A 8 -20.11 -0.78 -9.13
C ILE A 8 -20.36 -1.13 -10.61
N ALA A 9 -21.60 -0.99 -11.08
CA ALA A 9 -21.94 -1.22 -12.48
C ALA A 9 -21.22 -0.24 -13.42
N GLU A 10 -21.19 1.06 -13.07
CA GLU A 10 -20.46 2.08 -13.83
C GLU A 10 -18.95 1.81 -13.82
N ILE A 11 -18.38 1.45 -12.68
CA ILE A 11 -16.96 1.08 -12.56
C ILE A 11 -16.62 -0.09 -13.48
N ARG A 12 -17.42 -1.16 -13.45
CA ARG A 12 -17.19 -2.36 -14.26
C ARG A 12 -17.45 -2.14 -15.75
N ALA A 13 -18.31 -1.19 -16.10
CA ALA A 13 -18.60 -0.83 -17.48
C ALA A 13 -17.52 0.07 -18.12
N SER A 14 -16.58 0.61 -17.33
CA SER A 14 -15.52 1.47 -17.88
C SER A 14 -14.65 0.70 -18.88
N THR A 15 -14.49 1.29 -20.06
CA THR A 15 -13.59 0.80 -21.11
C THR A 15 -12.17 1.34 -20.95
N GLU A 16 -11.97 2.35 -20.11
CA GLU A 16 -10.70 3.03 -19.90
C GLU A 16 -9.92 2.35 -18.78
N ARG A 17 -9.27 1.23 -19.13
CA ARG A 17 -8.46 0.45 -18.19
C ARG A 17 -7.03 1.01 -18.10
N LEU A 18 -6.62 1.38 -16.89
CA LEU A 18 -5.28 1.90 -16.57
C LEU A 18 -4.29 0.78 -16.18
N SER A 19 -4.79 -0.32 -15.60
CA SER A 19 -3.95 -1.46 -15.22
C SER A 19 -3.72 -2.42 -16.39
N ASN A 20 -2.62 -3.18 -16.36
CA ASN A 20 -2.44 -4.29 -17.31
C ASN A 20 -3.52 -5.38 -17.08
N PRO A 21 -3.85 -6.20 -18.09
CA PRO A 21 -4.83 -7.29 -17.96
C PRO A 21 -4.46 -8.38 -16.95
N ASP A 22 -3.16 -8.59 -16.72
CA ASP A 22 -2.59 -9.59 -15.81
C ASP A 22 -2.33 -9.05 -14.39
N ALA A 23 -2.68 -7.80 -14.11
CA ALA A 23 -2.52 -7.20 -12.79
C ALA A 23 -3.45 -7.88 -11.77
N SER A 24 -2.95 -8.06 -10.54
CA SER A 24 -3.70 -8.66 -9.42
C SER A 24 -4.93 -7.84 -8.97
N ALA A 25 -4.95 -6.55 -9.30
CA ALA A 25 -6.09 -5.65 -9.15
C ALA A 25 -6.33 -4.90 -10.47
N THR A 26 -7.60 -4.62 -10.75
CA THR A 26 -7.98 -3.78 -11.89
C THR A 26 -7.97 -2.31 -11.49
N VAL A 27 -7.46 -1.45 -12.36
CA VAL A 27 -7.61 0.01 -12.23
C VAL A 27 -8.29 0.54 -13.49
N VAL A 28 -9.38 1.28 -13.34
CA VAL A 28 -10.10 1.96 -14.43
C VAL A 28 -10.19 3.45 -14.18
N MET A 29 -10.34 4.23 -15.25
CA MET A 29 -10.64 5.65 -15.19
C MET A 29 -12.14 5.89 -15.37
N LEU A 30 -12.67 6.91 -14.71
CA LEU A 30 -14.03 7.42 -14.84
C LEU A 30 -13.97 8.94 -14.96
N GLY A 31 -14.66 9.52 -15.94
CA GLY A 31 -14.80 10.97 -16.08
C GLY A 31 -13.51 11.76 -16.37
N GLY A 32 -12.37 11.09 -16.56
CA GLY A 32 -11.07 11.70 -16.84
C GLY A 32 -10.27 12.17 -15.62
N ASP A 33 -10.90 12.24 -14.44
CA ASP A 33 -10.30 12.75 -13.20
C ASP A 33 -10.43 11.80 -11.99
N VAL A 34 -11.08 10.64 -12.18
CA VAL A 34 -11.26 9.63 -11.15
C VAL A 34 -10.64 8.30 -11.59
N ALA A 35 -9.80 7.73 -10.72
CA ALA A 35 -9.32 6.37 -10.83
C ALA A 35 -10.04 5.47 -9.82
N VAL A 36 -10.40 4.26 -10.24
CA VAL A 36 -10.98 3.25 -9.37
C VAL A 36 -10.14 1.98 -9.42
N LYS A 37 -9.51 1.65 -8.29
CA LYS A 37 -8.80 0.38 -8.09
C LYS A 37 -9.72 -0.63 -7.44
N PHE A 38 -9.83 -1.83 -7.98
CA PHE A 38 -10.70 -2.88 -7.43
C PHE A 38 -10.23 -4.31 -7.70
N GLY A 39 -10.67 -5.22 -6.82
CA GLY A 39 -10.39 -6.65 -6.89
C GLY A 39 -10.49 -7.33 -5.54
N GLN A 40 -10.34 -8.66 -5.51
CA GLN A 40 -10.37 -9.44 -4.27
C GLN A 40 -9.13 -9.24 -3.40
N THR A 41 -7.99 -8.94 -4.04
CA THR A 41 -6.68 -8.71 -3.39
C THR A 41 -6.51 -7.27 -2.92
N VAL A 42 -7.41 -6.36 -3.29
CA VAL A 42 -7.36 -4.97 -2.84
C VAL A 42 -7.63 -4.93 -1.33
N THR A 43 -6.90 -4.09 -0.61
CA THR A 43 -7.06 -3.91 0.83
C THR A 43 -7.61 -2.52 1.12
N LEU A 44 -8.56 -2.40 2.05
CA LEU A 44 -9.08 -1.08 2.45
C LEU A 44 -8.03 -0.29 3.26
N LEU A 45 -7.02 -0.98 3.78
CA LEU A 45 -5.85 -0.36 4.42
C LEU A 45 -5.10 0.58 3.46
N GLU A 46 -5.10 0.31 2.15
CA GLU A 46 -4.52 1.20 1.16
C GLU A 46 -5.24 2.56 1.14
N ALA A 47 -6.57 2.55 1.23
CA ALA A 47 -7.36 3.78 1.31
C ALA A 47 -7.13 4.53 2.64
N GLU A 48 -6.98 3.80 3.75
CA GLU A 48 -6.63 4.39 5.05
C GLU A 48 -5.24 5.04 5.03
N ASN A 49 -4.25 4.35 4.45
CA ASN A 49 -2.89 4.88 4.28
C ASN A 49 -2.86 6.14 3.42
N LEU A 50 -3.60 6.17 2.30
CA LEU A 50 -3.71 7.34 1.44
C LEU A 50 -4.34 8.54 2.17
N ARG A 51 -5.42 8.31 2.94
CA ARG A 51 -6.03 9.38 3.76
C ARG A 51 -5.06 9.90 4.82
N PHE A 52 -4.40 9.01 5.55
CA PHE A 52 -3.40 9.38 6.56
C PHE A 52 -2.28 10.23 5.96
N LEU A 53 -1.70 9.82 4.83
CA LEU A 53 -0.66 10.60 4.16
C LEU A 53 -1.17 11.95 3.64
N SER A 54 -2.40 11.99 3.10
CA SER A 54 -3.02 13.23 2.64
C SER A 54 -3.26 14.24 3.77
N GLU A 55 -3.49 13.77 4.99
CA GLU A 55 -3.81 14.62 6.15
C GLU A 55 -2.56 15.02 6.95
N ASN A 56 -1.53 14.17 6.96
CA ASN A 56 -0.39 14.30 7.88
C ASN A 56 0.95 14.57 7.17
N SER A 57 0.98 14.64 5.83
CA SER A 57 2.22 14.87 5.07
C SER A 57 2.01 15.85 3.91
N LYS A 58 3.12 16.24 3.25
CA LYS A 58 3.08 17.00 1.98
C LYS A 58 3.29 16.11 0.76
N ILE A 59 3.31 14.80 0.95
CA ILE A 59 3.55 13.83 -0.11
C ILE A 59 2.35 13.89 -1.07
N PRO A 60 2.57 14.05 -2.38
CA PRO A 60 1.50 14.00 -3.35
C PRO A 60 0.95 12.58 -3.43
N VAL A 61 -0.19 12.33 -2.81
CA VAL A 61 -0.94 11.07 -2.87
C VAL A 61 -2.35 11.32 -3.43
N PRO A 62 -2.95 10.35 -4.15
CA PRO A 62 -4.33 10.47 -4.61
C PRO A 62 -5.29 10.69 -3.44
N ARG A 63 -6.14 11.72 -3.53
CA ARG A 63 -7.23 11.91 -2.57
C ARG A 63 -8.27 10.79 -2.73
N VAL A 64 -8.54 10.07 -1.64
CA VAL A 64 -9.59 9.04 -1.62
C VAL A 64 -10.97 9.69 -1.49
N PHE A 65 -11.86 9.42 -2.43
CA PHE A 65 -13.24 9.90 -2.41
C PHE A 65 -14.18 8.94 -1.70
N ALA A 66 -14.07 7.64 -1.98
CA ALA A 66 -14.95 6.62 -1.44
C ALA A 66 -14.28 5.23 -1.45
N THR A 67 -14.83 4.34 -0.63
CA THR A 67 -14.47 2.92 -0.61
C THR A 67 -15.75 2.09 -0.65
N MET A 68 -15.74 0.95 -1.35
CA MET A 68 -16.90 0.07 -1.48
C MET A 68 -16.48 -1.40 -1.32
N VAL A 69 -17.43 -2.25 -0.92
CA VAL A 69 -17.28 -3.71 -0.88
C VAL A 69 -18.47 -4.33 -1.60
N GLU A 70 -18.20 -5.20 -2.58
CA GLU A 70 -19.22 -5.99 -3.27
C GLU A 70 -19.47 -7.29 -2.50
N PRO A 71 -20.66 -7.49 -1.90
CA PRO A 71 -20.92 -8.65 -1.03
C PRO A 71 -20.78 -10.01 -1.72
N GLU A 72 -21.12 -10.08 -3.01
CA GLU A 72 -21.18 -11.34 -3.76
C GLU A 72 -19.79 -11.89 -4.07
N THR A 73 -18.84 -11.01 -4.36
CA THR A 73 -17.48 -11.40 -4.76
C THR A 73 -16.42 -11.08 -3.71
N TYR A 74 -16.80 -10.34 -2.67
CA TYR A 74 -15.91 -9.70 -1.69
C TYR A 74 -14.86 -8.76 -2.31
N SER A 75 -15.08 -8.31 -3.54
CA SER A 75 -14.20 -7.32 -4.18
C SER A 75 -14.30 -6.00 -3.44
N LYS A 76 -13.14 -5.40 -3.14
CA LYS A 76 -13.06 -4.05 -2.57
C LYS A 76 -12.73 -3.06 -3.68
N PHE A 77 -13.22 -1.84 -3.51
CA PHE A 77 -13.07 -0.75 -4.47
C PHE A 77 -12.53 0.48 -3.73
N ILE A 78 -11.52 1.12 -4.30
CA ILE A 78 -10.97 2.40 -3.84
C ILE A 78 -11.19 3.40 -4.96
N VAL A 79 -12.06 4.37 -4.71
CA VAL A 79 -12.38 5.47 -5.63
C VAL A 79 -11.54 6.67 -5.20
N MET A 80 -10.67 7.14 -6.09
CA MET A 80 -9.66 8.14 -5.76
C MET A 80 -9.39 9.07 -6.94
N GLU A 81 -8.73 10.19 -6.65
CA GLU A 81 -8.23 11.13 -7.65
C GLU A 81 -7.32 10.45 -8.67
N TYR A 82 -7.49 10.77 -9.94
CA TYR A 82 -6.55 10.42 -10.99
C TYR A 82 -5.53 11.55 -11.17
N PHE A 83 -4.25 11.21 -11.15
CA PHE A 83 -3.20 12.15 -11.57
C PHE A 83 -2.91 11.97 -13.05
N ASP A 84 -3.23 13.01 -13.81
CA ASP A 84 -2.82 13.12 -15.21
C ASP A 84 -1.30 13.30 -15.28
N GLY A 85 -0.61 12.25 -15.71
CA GLY A 85 0.84 12.22 -15.75
C GLY A 85 1.38 10.96 -16.41
N GLU A 86 2.62 11.06 -16.91
CA GLU A 86 3.31 9.95 -17.54
C GLU A 86 4.12 9.16 -16.51
N ARG A 87 4.07 7.83 -16.62
CA ARG A 87 4.85 6.95 -15.75
C ARG A 87 6.34 7.21 -15.98
N LEU A 88 7.09 7.37 -14.88
CA LEU A 88 8.52 7.68 -14.94
C LEU A 88 9.31 6.69 -15.80
N ASN A 89 8.97 5.40 -15.77
CA ASN A 89 9.67 4.38 -16.58
C ASN A 89 9.53 4.58 -18.10
N LEU A 90 8.43 5.20 -18.55
CA LEU A 90 8.19 5.47 -19.98
C LEU A 90 9.02 6.66 -20.45
N ILE A 91 9.11 7.71 -19.63
CA ILE A 91 9.85 8.93 -19.95
C ILE A 91 11.34 8.85 -19.55
N TRP A 92 11.74 7.88 -18.73
CA TRP A 92 13.12 7.75 -18.25
C TRP A 92 14.20 7.71 -19.37
N PRO A 93 13.94 7.09 -20.53
CA PRO A 93 14.88 7.13 -21.66
C PRO A 93 15.04 8.52 -22.30
N SER A 94 14.03 9.39 -22.20
CA SER A 94 14.02 10.72 -22.83
C SER A 94 14.42 11.86 -21.89
N VAL A 95 14.41 11.65 -20.57
CA VAL A 95 14.84 12.68 -19.60
C VAL A 95 16.35 12.92 -19.65
N THR A 96 16.73 14.20 -19.65
CA THR A 96 18.10 14.70 -19.63
C THR A 96 18.79 14.44 -18.28
N GLY A 97 20.12 14.60 -18.26
CA GLY A 97 20.89 14.48 -17.01
C GLY A 97 20.42 15.46 -15.92
N LEU A 98 20.07 16.69 -16.29
CA LEU A 98 19.55 17.70 -15.36
C LEU A 98 18.17 17.31 -14.82
N GLU A 99 17.26 16.84 -15.67
CA GLU A 99 15.92 16.41 -15.25
C GLU A 99 15.97 15.16 -14.35
N ARG A 100 16.91 14.23 -14.60
CA ARG A 100 17.13 13.08 -13.71
C ARG A 100 17.53 13.51 -12.30
N LEU A 101 18.40 14.53 -12.19
CA LEU A 101 18.75 15.10 -10.89
C LEU A 101 17.53 15.73 -10.20
N GLN A 102 16.71 16.48 -10.93
CA GLN A 102 15.48 17.06 -10.40
C GLN A 102 14.47 15.99 -9.93
N VAL A 103 14.33 14.89 -10.67
CA VAL A 103 13.51 13.75 -10.24
C VAL A 103 14.07 13.12 -8.98
N ALA A 104 15.39 12.91 -8.90
CA ALA A 104 16.03 12.35 -7.71
C ALA A 104 15.84 13.24 -6.48
N ASP A 105 15.98 14.56 -6.63
CA ASP A 105 15.76 15.52 -5.55
C ASP A 105 14.30 15.50 -5.05
N ARG A 106 13.32 15.40 -5.96
CA ARG A 106 11.90 15.28 -5.61
C ARG A 106 11.60 13.98 -4.87
N LEU A 107 12.14 12.85 -5.35
CA LEU A 107 11.97 11.54 -4.69
C LEU A 107 12.61 11.54 -3.30
N LYS A 108 13.79 12.15 -3.16
CA LYS A 108 14.45 12.32 -1.87
C LYS A 108 13.56 13.11 -0.90
N ALA A 109 13.03 14.27 -1.32
CA ALA A 109 12.15 15.09 -0.49
C ALA A 109 10.89 14.32 -0.05
N VAL A 110 10.26 13.55 -0.94
CA VAL A 110 9.10 12.70 -0.60
C VAL A 110 9.46 11.65 0.45
N LEU A 111 10.63 10.98 0.31
CA LEU A 111 11.08 9.98 1.27
C LEU A 111 11.48 10.59 2.61
N GLU A 112 12.01 11.81 2.62
CA GLU A 112 12.31 12.57 3.84
C GLU A 112 11.00 12.96 4.55
N ASP A 113 10.01 13.49 3.84
CA ASP A 113 8.70 13.80 4.40
C ASP A 113 8.02 12.56 5.00
N LEU A 114 8.11 11.40 4.33
CA LEU A 114 7.55 10.15 4.84
C LEU A 114 8.23 9.69 6.14
N ARG A 115 9.56 9.80 6.20
CA ARG A 115 10.35 9.38 7.38
C ARG A 115 10.24 10.35 8.55
N ASN A 116 9.84 11.59 8.29
CA ASN A 116 9.64 12.61 9.32
C ASN A 116 8.25 12.53 9.98
N LEU A 117 7.37 11.64 9.52
CA LEU A 117 6.10 11.37 10.20
C LEU A 117 6.37 10.79 11.59
N ASP A 118 5.60 11.24 12.58
CA ASP A 118 5.70 10.72 13.93
C ASP A 118 5.39 9.21 13.94
N PRO A 119 6.34 8.36 14.35
CA PRO A 119 6.11 6.92 14.35
C PRO A 119 5.12 6.56 15.46
N PRO A 120 4.24 5.56 15.24
CA PRO A 120 3.41 5.03 16.31
C PRO A 120 4.27 4.33 17.38
N SER A 121 3.72 4.18 18.59
CA SER A 121 4.37 3.47 19.69
C SER A 121 4.31 1.93 19.56
N TYR A 122 4.12 1.40 18.36
CA TYR A 122 3.95 -0.02 18.06
C TYR A 122 4.42 -0.32 16.63
N PHE A 123 4.69 -1.60 16.34
CA PHE A 123 5.03 -2.10 15.02
C PHE A 123 3.80 -2.76 14.39
N GLY A 124 3.23 -2.13 13.37
CA GLY A 124 2.08 -2.67 12.66
C GLY A 124 1.58 -1.70 11.59
N SER A 125 0.44 -2.04 11.00
CA SER A 125 -0.30 -1.17 10.08
C SER A 125 -1.02 -0.05 10.85
N LEU A 126 -1.60 0.92 10.13
CA LEU A 126 -2.40 1.99 10.73
C LEU A 126 -3.51 1.43 11.64
N ASN A 127 -3.91 2.21 12.65
CA ASN A 127 -4.98 1.86 13.58
C ASN A 127 -4.74 0.56 14.35
N ARG A 128 -3.48 0.24 14.66
CA ARG A 128 -3.06 -0.97 15.38
C ARG A 128 -3.52 -2.26 14.68
N GLN A 129 -3.54 -2.26 13.35
CA GLN A 129 -3.82 -3.44 12.55
C GLN A 129 -2.55 -4.28 12.34
N ALA A 130 -2.74 -5.57 12.03
CA ALA A 130 -1.67 -6.47 11.64
C ALA A 130 -0.92 -5.96 10.39
N PHE A 131 0.34 -6.34 10.23
CA PHE A 131 1.05 -6.14 8.97
C PHE A 131 0.36 -6.94 7.86
N ASP A 132 0.07 -6.25 6.76
CA ASP A 132 -0.53 -6.83 5.55
C ASP A 132 0.56 -7.27 4.54
N ASP A 133 1.84 -7.27 4.96
CA ASP A 133 3.00 -7.48 4.09
C ASP A 133 3.61 -8.88 4.23
N GLY A 134 4.05 -9.41 3.08
CA GLY A 134 5.00 -10.49 2.92
C GLY A 134 4.98 -11.57 4.00
N ILE A 135 6.00 -11.57 4.85
CA ILE A 135 6.20 -12.60 5.88
C ILE A 135 5.03 -12.64 6.87
N PHE A 136 4.46 -11.50 7.24
CA PHE A 136 3.47 -11.39 8.31
C PHE A 136 2.05 -11.74 7.87
N TRP A 137 1.77 -11.71 6.56
CA TRP A 137 0.43 -11.95 6.06
C TRP A 137 -0.01 -13.40 6.27
N THR A 138 -1.15 -13.58 6.94
CA THR A 138 -1.89 -14.86 6.97
C THR A 138 -3.38 -14.61 6.81
N PRO A 139 -4.16 -15.56 6.25
CA PRO A 139 -5.61 -15.45 6.17
C PRO A 139 -6.26 -15.21 7.55
N GLU A 140 -5.70 -15.79 8.61
CA GLU A 140 -6.20 -15.69 9.98
C GLU A 140 -5.74 -14.40 10.70
N GLN A 141 -4.78 -13.66 10.13
CA GLN A 141 -4.13 -12.49 10.72
C GLN A 141 -3.78 -12.68 12.20
N ASN A 142 -3.11 -13.80 12.51
CA ASN A 142 -2.79 -14.19 13.88
C ASN A 142 -1.90 -13.10 14.53
N PRO A 143 -2.33 -12.45 15.63
CA PRO A 143 -1.56 -11.37 16.24
C PRO A 143 -0.15 -11.78 16.67
N ALA A 144 0.07 -13.05 17.00
CA ALA A 144 1.38 -13.55 17.41
C ALA A 144 2.40 -13.64 16.26
N THR A 145 1.95 -13.64 15.00
CA THR A 145 2.81 -13.71 13.81
C THR A 145 2.60 -12.56 12.85
N SER A 146 1.55 -11.75 13.05
CA SER A 146 1.14 -10.69 12.12
C SER A 146 1.07 -9.32 12.79
N GLY A 147 1.15 -9.27 14.12
CA GLY A 147 1.09 -8.03 14.89
C GLY A 147 -0.34 -7.50 15.08
N PRO A 148 -0.47 -6.24 15.53
CA PRO A 148 0.62 -5.32 15.85
C PRO A 148 1.48 -5.83 17.03
N PHE A 149 2.73 -5.39 17.09
CA PHE A 149 3.68 -5.73 18.14
C PHE A 149 4.05 -4.49 18.96
N GLU A 150 4.05 -4.59 20.29
CA GLU A 150 4.34 -3.43 21.15
C GLU A 150 5.83 -3.03 21.18
N THR A 151 6.72 -4.00 20.98
CA THR A 151 8.16 -3.81 21.07
C THR A 151 8.88 -4.54 19.94
N GLU A 152 10.12 -4.13 19.70
CA GLU A 152 10.99 -4.79 18.74
C GLU A 152 11.24 -6.27 19.10
N ASP A 153 11.42 -6.59 20.39
CA ASP A 153 11.55 -7.98 20.86
C ASP A 153 10.36 -8.84 20.46
N VAL A 154 9.14 -8.31 20.62
CA VAL A 154 7.90 -9.03 20.31
C VAL A 154 7.70 -9.15 18.80
N LEU A 155 8.13 -8.15 18.01
CA LEU A 155 8.21 -8.24 16.55
C LEU A 155 9.19 -9.35 16.12
N ASN A 156 10.40 -9.38 16.68
CA ASN A 156 11.44 -10.35 16.37
C ASN A 156 10.97 -11.79 16.65
N GLU A 157 10.30 -12.03 17.77
CA GLU A 157 9.68 -13.32 18.07
C GLU A 157 8.56 -13.67 17.07
N GLY A 158 7.76 -12.69 16.65
CA GLY A 158 6.75 -12.86 15.60
C GLY A 158 7.34 -13.31 14.27
N ILE A 159 8.44 -12.68 13.83
CA ILE A 159 9.20 -13.05 12.61
C ILE A 159 9.71 -14.49 12.73
N LEU A 160 10.37 -14.83 13.84
CA LEU A 160 10.93 -16.16 14.05
C LEU A 160 9.85 -17.25 14.07
N LYS A 161 8.72 -16.99 14.74
CA LYS A 161 7.58 -17.90 14.79
C LYS A 161 7.02 -18.16 13.39
N LYS A 162 6.91 -17.11 12.58
CA LYS A 162 6.39 -17.21 11.22
C LYS A 162 7.34 -17.96 10.29
N LEU A 163 8.64 -17.67 10.36
CA LEU A 163 9.64 -18.38 9.57
C LEU A 163 9.74 -19.86 9.97
N ALA A 164 9.52 -20.20 11.24
CA ALA A 164 9.54 -21.59 11.71
C ALA A 164 8.51 -22.51 11.04
N GLU A 165 7.49 -21.95 10.38
CA GLU A 165 6.52 -22.72 9.59
C GLU A 165 7.16 -23.37 8.34
N ASN A 166 8.21 -22.75 7.78
CA ASN A 166 8.79 -23.16 6.49
C ASN A 166 10.33 -23.26 6.50
N GLU A 167 11.01 -22.72 7.51
CA GLU A 167 12.47 -22.63 7.55
C GLU A 167 13.11 -23.64 8.51
N PRO A 168 14.31 -24.17 8.18
CA PRO A 168 15.07 -25.05 9.08
C PRO A 168 15.48 -24.36 10.40
N PRO A 169 15.60 -25.12 11.51
CA PRO A 169 16.02 -24.58 12.81
C PRO A 169 17.39 -23.88 12.79
N SER A 170 18.29 -24.26 11.89
CA SER A 170 19.60 -23.61 11.73
C SER A 170 19.48 -22.17 11.24
N HIS A 171 18.52 -21.86 10.35
CA HIS A 171 18.27 -20.50 9.86
C HIS A 171 17.68 -19.63 10.98
N LEU A 172 16.72 -20.17 11.73
CA LEU A 172 16.12 -19.47 12.87
C LEU A 172 17.16 -19.15 13.95
N SER A 173 18.05 -20.10 14.24
CA SER A 173 19.14 -19.93 15.20
C SER A 173 20.15 -18.87 14.75
N LEU A 174 20.44 -18.79 13.45
CA LEU A 174 21.29 -17.75 12.88
C LEU A 174 20.61 -16.39 12.98
N LEU A 175 19.34 -16.28 12.57
CA LEU A 175 18.59 -15.02 12.60
C LEU A 175 18.46 -14.48 14.03
N ARG A 176 18.15 -15.33 15.01
CA ARG A 176 18.09 -14.92 16.42
C ARG A 176 19.41 -14.32 16.90
N LYS A 177 20.55 -14.94 16.56
CA LYS A 177 21.87 -14.37 16.89
C LYS A 177 22.14 -13.02 16.24
N LEU A 178 21.57 -12.75 15.07
CA LEU A 178 21.71 -11.47 14.39
C LEU A 178 20.80 -10.38 15.00
N MET A 179 19.63 -10.77 15.52
CA MET A 179 18.72 -9.86 16.22
C MET A 179 19.27 -9.44 17.59
N ASP A 180 20.04 -10.30 18.25
CA ASP A 180 20.63 -10.05 19.57
C ASP A 180 21.98 -9.30 19.52
N ALA A 181 22.51 -9.00 18.32
CA ALA A 181 23.86 -8.44 18.10
C ALA A 181 23.87 -6.91 17.99
#